data_AF-A0A6A2ZLQ1-F1
#
_entry.id   AF-A0A6A2ZLQ1-F1
#
_cell.length_a   1.000
_cell.length_b   1.000
_cell.length_c   1.000
_cell.angle_alpha   90.00
_cell.angle_beta   90.00
_cell.angle_gamma   90.00
#
_symmetry.space_group_name_H-M   'P 1'
#
loop_
_entity.id
_entity.type
_entity.pdbx_description
1 polymer ?
#
loop_
_entity_poly.entity_id
_entity_poly.type
_entity_poly.pdbx_seq_one_letter_code
_entity_poly.pdbx_strand_id
1 'polypeptide(L)'
;MIMEPDSLAPDKSSIYSSYVKAAKKMLEMDPLQKPKQDRYAPRTSPQWLGPQIEGTPVGVSMDNARLAIVAIGKLMFAQFSELVNDFYNNGLPSNLSGGRNPSLDYGFKGAEIAMLRQVLVEHALKNVQNEKNASTSIFQKIAAFEDELKVVLPKEVESARVSVENGNATIPNRIKDCRSYPLYKFVREELGTELLTGEKAKSPGEEF
;
A
#
# COMPACT_ATOMS: atom_id res chain seq x y z
N MET A 1 -25.12 13.83 30.26
CA MET A 1 -25.82 13.42 29.04
C MET A 1 -24.76 12.82 28.14
N ILE A 2 -24.64 11.49 28.19
CA ILE A 2 -23.59 10.74 27.50
C ILE A 2 -24.01 10.72 26.03
N MET A 3 -23.25 11.40 25.17
CA MET A 3 -23.44 11.33 23.73
C MET A 3 -23.08 9.91 23.30
N GLU A 4 -24.08 9.15 22.84
CA GLU A 4 -23.86 7.91 22.12
C GLU A 4 -23.02 8.20 20.86
N PRO A 5 -22.10 7.32 20.47
CA PRO A 5 -21.38 7.46 19.22
C PRO A 5 -22.36 7.25 18.06
N ASP A 6 -22.47 8.27 17.20
CA ASP A 6 -23.23 8.26 15.96
C ASP A 6 -23.11 6.91 15.25
N SER A 7 -24.25 6.24 15.10
CA SER A 7 -24.42 5.08 14.23
C SER A 7 -23.92 5.43 12.83
N LEU A 8 -22.88 4.69 12.41
CA LEU A 8 -22.14 4.78 11.15
C LEU A 8 -23.08 5.00 9.94
N ALA A 9 -23.19 6.24 9.46
CA ALA A 9 -23.73 6.49 8.13
C ALA A 9 -22.91 5.68 7.10
N PRO A 10 -23.52 5.04 6.08
CA PRO A 10 -22.77 4.26 5.11
C PRO A 10 -21.79 5.18 4.38
N ASP A 11 -20.50 5.00 4.69
CA ASP A 11 -19.42 5.78 4.11
C ASP A 11 -19.37 5.56 2.59
N LYS A 12 -19.88 6.55 1.86
CA LYS A 12 -20.01 6.58 0.39
C LYS A 12 -18.67 6.50 -0.33
N SER A 13 -17.53 6.67 0.37
CA SER A 13 -16.19 6.60 -0.24
C SER A 13 -15.88 5.21 -0.81
N SER A 14 -16.47 4.14 -0.23
CA SER A 14 -16.31 2.79 -0.77
C SER A 14 -16.94 2.65 -2.14
N ILE A 15 -17.92 3.46 -2.54
CA ILE A 15 -18.54 3.34 -3.86
C ILE A 15 -17.55 3.75 -4.97
N TYR A 16 -16.61 4.65 -4.66
CA TYR A 16 -15.81 5.37 -5.65
C TYR A 16 -14.36 4.89 -5.81
N SER A 17 -13.87 4.08 -4.87
CA SER A 17 -12.53 3.51 -4.90
C SER A 17 -12.58 2.03 -4.54
N SER A 18 -12.14 1.18 -5.46
CA SER A 18 -12.01 -0.27 -5.25
C SER A 18 -10.99 -0.60 -4.15
N TYR A 19 -10.00 0.26 -3.90
CA TYR A 19 -9.05 0.13 -2.79
C TYR A 19 -9.74 0.28 -1.44
N VAL A 20 -10.65 1.26 -1.28
CA VAL A 20 -11.43 1.44 -0.05
C VAL A 20 -12.37 0.27 0.18
N LYS A 21 -12.97 -0.29 -0.88
CA LYS A 21 -13.78 -1.53 -0.78
C LYS A 21 -12.95 -2.70 -0.26
N ALA A 22 -11.74 -2.89 -0.80
CA ALA A 22 -10.85 -3.97 -0.40
C ALA A 22 -10.39 -3.83 1.07
N ALA A 23 -10.03 -2.61 1.48
CA ALA A 23 -9.63 -2.31 2.86
C ALA A 23 -10.75 -2.60 3.87
N LYS A 24 -12.00 -2.22 3.54
CA LYS A 24 -13.17 -2.54 4.39
C LYS A 24 -13.37 -4.06 4.52
N LYS A 25 -13.28 -4.79 3.42
CA LYS A 25 -13.39 -6.26 3.43
C LYS A 25 -12.30 -6.93 4.27
N MET A 26 -11.08 -6.39 4.26
CA MET A 26 -9.99 -6.88 5.12
C MET A 26 -10.26 -6.62 6.59
N LEU A 27 -10.77 -5.43 6.93
CA LEU A 27 -11.18 -5.09 8.30
C LEU A 27 -12.32 -5.98 8.82
N GLU A 28 -13.25 -6.36 7.94
CA GLU A 28 -14.33 -7.31 8.26
C GLU A 28 -13.80 -8.73 8.55
N MET A 29 -12.67 -9.12 7.92
CA MET A 29 -12.06 -10.45 8.10
C MET A 29 -11.25 -10.58 9.39
N ASP A 30 -10.57 -9.51 9.83
CA ASP A 30 -9.84 -9.49 11.11
C ASP A 30 -10.19 -8.23 11.93
N PRO A 31 -11.21 -8.33 12.82
CA PRO A 31 -11.66 -7.20 13.64
C PRO A 31 -10.64 -6.75 14.71
N LEU A 32 -9.62 -7.56 15.01
CA LEU A 32 -8.64 -7.25 16.05
C LEU A 32 -7.53 -6.34 15.53
N GLN A 33 -7.34 -6.30 14.21
CA GLN A 33 -6.39 -5.40 13.57
C GLN A 33 -6.96 -3.99 13.45
N LYS A 34 -6.83 -3.20 14.53
CA LYS A 34 -7.27 -1.79 14.52
C LYS A 34 -6.46 -0.98 13.50
N PRO A 35 -7.12 -0.22 12.61
CA PRO A 35 -6.42 0.65 11.68
C PRO A 35 -5.65 1.71 12.47
N LYS A 36 -4.36 1.86 12.15
CA LYS A 36 -3.56 2.97 12.64
C LYS A 36 -4.14 4.26 12.06
N GLN A 37 -4.28 5.29 12.90
CA GLN A 37 -4.80 6.57 12.44
C GLN A 37 -3.87 7.20 11.40
N ASP A 38 -4.46 7.72 10.32
CA ASP A 38 -3.74 8.45 9.27
C ASP A 38 -3.05 9.70 9.82
N ARG A 39 -1.90 10.02 9.21
CA ARG A 39 -1.12 11.22 9.53
C ARG A 39 -1.81 12.49 9.06
N TYR A 40 -1.31 13.63 9.54
CA TYR A 40 -1.91 14.93 9.28
C TYR A 40 -1.95 15.28 7.78
N ALA A 41 -0.94 14.91 6.99
CA ALA A 41 -0.87 15.28 5.58
C ALA A 41 -2.07 14.75 4.76
N PRO A 42 -2.43 13.44 4.82
CA PRO A 42 -3.66 12.97 4.19
C PRO A 42 -4.91 13.44 4.94
N ARG A 43 -4.93 13.30 6.28
CA ARG A 43 -6.14 13.50 7.08
C ARG A 43 -6.66 14.94 7.13
N THR A 44 -5.75 15.91 7.21
CA THR A 44 -6.10 17.34 7.34
C THR A 44 -5.99 18.11 6.02
N SER A 45 -5.77 17.41 4.91
CA SER A 45 -5.67 18.04 3.59
C SER A 45 -6.86 18.96 3.25
N PRO A 46 -8.14 18.63 3.57
CA PRO A 46 -9.25 19.53 3.27
C PRO A 46 -9.20 20.83 4.09
N GLN A 47 -8.83 20.74 5.38
CA GLN A 47 -8.71 21.91 6.26
C GLN A 47 -7.53 22.80 5.89
N TRP A 48 -6.47 22.22 5.32
CA TRP A 48 -5.32 22.96 4.81
C TRP A 48 -5.59 23.67 3.48
N LEU A 49 -6.41 23.07 2.61
CA LEU A 49 -6.74 23.63 1.29
C LEU A 49 -7.93 24.60 1.31
N GLY A 50 -8.93 24.35 2.16
CA GLY A 50 -10.18 25.13 2.20
C GLY A 50 -9.98 26.65 2.29
N PRO A 51 -9.22 27.16 3.26
CA PRO A 51 -9.02 28.60 3.43
C PRO A 51 -8.32 29.30 2.24
N GLN A 52 -7.60 28.55 1.41
CA GLN A 52 -6.90 29.10 0.24
C GLN A 52 -7.81 29.24 -0.98
N ILE A 53 -8.93 28.50 -1.00
CA ILE A 53 -9.89 28.47 -2.11
C ILE A 53 -11.06 29.42 -1.84
N GLU A 54 -11.40 29.65 -0.57
CA GLU A 54 -12.51 30.50 -0.15
C GLU A 54 -12.14 32.01 -0.16
N GLY A 55 -12.42 32.67 -1.29
CA GLY A 55 -12.74 34.10 -1.41
C GLY A 55 -11.72 35.13 -0.92
N THR A 56 -10.86 35.65 -1.80
CA THR A 56 -10.15 36.92 -1.55
C THR A 56 -10.22 37.88 -2.75
N PRO A 57 -10.37 39.21 -2.51
CA PRO A 57 -10.51 40.22 -3.56
C PRO A 57 -9.22 40.42 -4.36
N VAL A 58 -9.38 40.74 -5.66
CA VAL A 58 -8.35 40.79 -6.73
C VAL A 58 -7.16 41.73 -6.44
N GLY A 59 -7.28 42.65 -5.47
CA GLY A 59 -6.19 43.56 -5.08
C GLY A 59 -5.14 42.97 -4.12
N VAL A 60 -5.50 41.94 -3.35
CA VAL A 60 -4.61 41.17 -2.45
C VAL A 60 -4.40 39.74 -2.97
N SER A 61 -5.02 39.43 -4.10
CA SER A 61 -5.11 38.07 -4.63
C SER A 61 -3.77 37.51 -5.09
N MET A 62 -2.80 38.34 -5.51
CA MET A 62 -1.48 37.85 -5.93
C MET A 62 -0.66 37.34 -4.74
N ASP A 63 -0.64 38.06 -3.63
CA ASP A 63 0.05 37.63 -2.40
C ASP A 63 -0.64 36.40 -1.79
N ASN A 64 -1.98 36.38 -1.80
CA ASN A 64 -2.76 35.22 -1.36
C ASN A 64 -2.56 34.01 -2.29
N ALA A 65 -2.51 34.21 -3.61
CA ALA A 65 -2.21 33.16 -4.56
C ALA A 65 -0.80 32.60 -4.35
N ARG A 66 0.19 33.45 -4.05
CA ARG A 66 1.54 33.01 -3.71
C ARG A 66 1.55 32.16 -2.44
N LEU A 67 0.83 32.58 -1.40
CA LEU A 67 0.69 31.81 -0.15
C LEU A 67 -0.04 30.49 -0.35
N ALA A 68 -1.10 30.49 -1.18
CA ALA A 68 -1.84 29.30 -1.55
C ALA A 68 -0.95 28.30 -2.31
N ILE A 69 -0.18 28.75 -3.30
CA ILE A 69 0.78 27.91 -4.04
C ILE A 69 1.82 27.31 -3.10
N VAL A 70 2.37 28.10 -2.17
CA VAL A 70 3.34 27.61 -1.17
C VAL A 70 2.69 26.58 -0.23
N ALA A 71 1.44 26.80 0.20
CA ALA A 71 0.72 25.88 1.06
C ALA A 71 0.41 24.55 0.35
N ILE A 72 -0.04 24.61 -0.91
CA ILE A 72 -0.26 23.44 -1.76
C ILE A 72 1.05 22.68 -1.97
N GLY A 73 2.15 23.36 -2.30
CA GLY A 73 3.46 22.74 -2.47
C GLY A 73 3.95 22.03 -1.22
N LYS A 74 3.77 22.63 -0.03
CA LYS A 74 4.09 21.99 1.26
C LYS A 74 3.26 20.74 1.51
N LEU A 75 1.96 20.78 1.20
CA LEU A 75 1.08 19.63 1.35
C LEU A 75 1.46 18.49 0.39
N MET A 76 1.74 18.81 -0.88
CA MET A 76 2.23 17.85 -1.87
C MET A 76 3.55 17.20 -1.41
N PHE A 77 4.50 18.00 -0.91
CA PHE A 77 5.76 17.49 -0.40
C PHE A 77 5.57 16.56 0.81
N ALA A 78 4.68 16.89 1.73
CA ALA A 78 4.38 16.06 2.89
C ALA A 78 3.73 14.73 2.49
N GLN A 79 2.75 14.76 1.58
CA GLN A 79 2.10 13.56 1.05
C GLN A 79 3.09 12.67 0.30
N PHE A 80 3.97 13.26 -0.52
CA PHE A 80 5.01 12.52 -1.25
C PHE A 80 6.03 11.87 -0.30
N SER A 81 6.48 12.61 0.72
CA SER A 81 7.41 12.08 1.73
C SER A 81 6.82 10.91 2.52
N GLU A 82 5.51 10.94 2.80
CA GLU A 82 4.82 9.82 3.45
C GLU A 82 4.67 8.61 2.51
N LEU A 83 4.47 8.84 1.21
CA LEU A 83 4.31 7.78 0.20
C LEU A 83 5.62 7.01 -0.06
N VAL A 84 6.74 7.72 -0.11
CA VAL A 84 8.07 7.15 -0.41
C VAL A 84 8.64 6.37 0.78
N ASN A 85 8.22 6.69 2.01
CA ASN A 85 8.78 6.12 3.24
C ASN A 85 8.02 4.86 3.71
N ASP A 86 8.74 3.73 3.83
CA ASP A 86 8.22 2.41 4.23
C ASP A 86 7.58 2.38 5.63
N PHE A 87 8.03 3.23 6.55
CA PHE A 87 7.42 3.31 7.89
C PHE A 87 6.01 3.94 7.87
N TYR A 88 5.68 4.68 6.81
CA TYR A 88 4.49 5.53 6.73
C TYR A 88 3.56 5.18 5.58
N ASN A 89 4.03 4.44 4.58
CA ASN A 89 3.29 4.10 3.36
C ASN A 89 2.44 2.81 3.46
N ASN A 90 2.28 2.27 4.67
CA ASN A 90 1.42 1.13 4.99
C ASN A 90 1.71 -0.15 4.17
N GLY A 91 3.00 -0.47 3.97
CA GLY A 91 3.44 -1.74 3.37
C GLY A 91 3.80 -1.66 1.89
N LEU A 92 3.97 -0.45 1.34
CA LEU A 92 4.60 -0.27 0.04
C LEU A 92 6.13 -0.39 0.17
N PRO A 93 6.82 -0.83 -0.91
CA PRO A 93 8.28 -0.91 -0.88
C PRO A 93 8.89 0.47 -0.61
N SER A 94 10.00 0.49 0.14
CA SER A 94 10.74 1.73 0.40
C SER A 94 11.14 2.37 -0.93
N ASN A 95 11.02 3.70 -1.01
CA ASN A 95 11.25 4.50 -2.22
C ASN A 95 10.37 4.14 -3.42
N LEU A 96 9.28 3.40 -3.23
CA LEU A 96 8.45 2.87 -4.32
C LEU A 96 9.25 2.00 -5.32
N SER A 97 10.29 1.32 -4.85
CA SER A 97 11.13 0.48 -5.72
C SER A 97 10.32 -0.62 -6.40
N GLY A 98 10.44 -0.70 -7.73
CA GLY A 98 9.81 -1.72 -8.56
C GLY A 98 10.69 -2.95 -8.85
N GLY A 99 11.96 -2.98 -8.41
CA GLY A 99 12.95 -4.00 -8.81
C GLY A 99 12.74 -5.39 -8.19
N ARG A 100 13.31 -6.43 -8.81
CA ARG A 100 13.25 -7.85 -8.36
C ARG A 100 14.22 -8.14 -7.20
N ASN A 101 15.33 -7.41 -7.12
CA ASN A 101 16.37 -7.64 -6.12
C ASN A 101 16.48 -6.47 -5.16
N PRO A 102 16.02 -6.64 -3.91
CA PRO A 102 16.12 -5.58 -2.96
C PRO A 102 17.55 -5.38 -2.41
N SER A 103 18.50 -6.28 -2.65
CA SER A 103 19.90 -6.08 -2.20
C SER A 103 20.67 -5.07 -3.05
N LEU A 104 20.13 -4.67 -4.21
CA LEU A 104 20.55 -3.50 -5.00
C LEU A 104 19.51 -2.36 -4.94
N ASP A 105 18.42 -2.54 -4.15
CA ASP A 105 17.39 -1.55 -3.84
C ASP A 105 16.54 -1.98 -2.61
N TYR A 106 17.00 -1.68 -1.38
CA TYR A 106 16.69 -2.34 -0.08
C TYR A 106 15.26 -2.88 0.18
N GLY A 107 15.18 -4.17 0.59
CA GLY A 107 13.96 -4.91 0.96
C GLY A 107 14.23 -6.22 1.73
N PHE A 108 13.26 -7.15 1.81
CA PHE A 108 13.15 -8.17 2.88
C PHE A 108 12.87 -9.63 2.45
N LYS A 109 13.84 -10.34 1.84
CA LYS A 109 13.71 -11.80 1.59
C LYS A 109 13.85 -12.66 2.87
N GLY A 110 14.26 -12.08 3.99
CA GLY A 110 14.44 -12.76 5.28
C GLY A 110 13.27 -12.65 6.27
N ALA A 111 12.40 -11.64 6.14
CA ALA A 111 11.32 -11.43 7.12
C ALA A 111 10.06 -12.25 6.82
N GLU A 112 9.77 -12.57 5.56
CA GLU A 112 8.53 -13.25 5.19
C GLU A 112 8.52 -14.73 5.63
N ILE A 113 9.64 -15.46 5.42
CA ILE A 113 9.82 -16.82 5.93
C ILE A 113 9.82 -16.84 7.46
N ALA A 114 10.45 -15.84 8.11
CA ALA A 114 10.48 -15.73 9.56
C ALA A 114 9.08 -15.43 10.17
N MET A 115 8.28 -14.60 9.51
CA MET A 115 6.91 -14.28 9.92
C MET A 115 5.97 -15.48 9.72
N LEU A 116 6.09 -16.20 8.61
CA LEU A 116 5.36 -17.44 8.36
C LEU A 116 5.72 -18.52 9.41
N ARG A 117 7.00 -18.66 9.73
CA ARG A 117 7.47 -19.51 10.82
C ARG A 117 6.85 -19.10 12.15
N GLN A 118 6.77 -17.79 12.46
CA GLN A 118 6.15 -17.30 13.69
C GLN A 118 4.68 -17.69 13.78
N VAL A 119 3.91 -17.54 12.70
CA VAL A 119 2.48 -17.93 12.66
C VAL A 119 2.30 -19.44 12.80
N LEU A 120 3.14 -20.25 12.14
CA LEU A 120 3.08 -21.72 12.23
C LEU A 120 3.47 -22.20 13.64
N VAL A 121 4.49 -21.58 14.25
CA VAL A 121 4.91 -21.86 15.62
C VAL A 121 3.81 -21.45 16.60
N GLU A 122 3.17 -20.29 16.42
CA GLU A 122 2.06 -19.87 17.27
C GLU A 122 0.85 -20.83 17.17
N HIS A 123 0.53 -21.31 15.97
CA HIS A 123 -0.50 -22.34 15.76
C HIS A 123 -0.13 -23.67 16.41
N ALA A 124 1.14 -24.08 16.34
CA ALA A 124 1.62 -25.28 16.99
C ALA A 124 1.54 -25.18 18.53
N LEU A 125 1.91 -24.01 19.09
CA LEU A 125 1.80 -23.73 20.53
C LEU A 125 0.35 -23.72 21.04
N LYS A 126 -0.64 -23.40 20.19
CA LYS A 126 -2.07 -23.49 20.52
C LYS A 126 -2.59 -24.94 20.47
N ASN A 127 -1.91 -25.85 19.77
CA ASN A 127 -2.33 -27.25 19.52
C ASN A 127 -1.61 -28.29 20.42
N VAL A 128 -1.40 -27.97 21.70
CA VAL A 128 -0.61 -28.76 22.69
C VAL A 128 -1.04 -30.23 22.84
N GLN A 129 -2.32 -30.55 22.63
CA GLN A 129 -2.83 -31.92 22.82
C GLN A 129 -2.39 -32.91 21.72
N ASN A 130 -2.14 -32.43 20.50
CA ASN A 130 -1.73 -33.26 19.35
C ASN A 130 -0.20 -33.32 19.15
N GLU A 131 0.56 -32.54 19.91
CA GLU A 131 2.03 -32.44 19.85
C GLU A 131 2.76 -33.70 20.35
N LYS A 132 2.12 -34.53 21.17
CA LYS A 132 2.76 -35.70 21.81
C LYS A 132 2.94 -36.90 20.87
N ASN A 133 2.30 -36.89 19.70
CA ASN A 133 2.40 -37.95 18.69
C ASN A 133 3.32 -37.49 17.54
N ALA A 134 4.37 -38.27 17.26
CA ALA A 134 5.36 -37.96 16.22
C ALA A 134 4.75 -37.84 14.80
N SER A 135 3.62 -38.49 14.53
CA SER A 135 2.89 -38.39 13.24
C SER A 135 2.08 -37.10 13.10
N THR A 136 1.73 -36.45 14.21
CA THR A 136 0.85 -35.27 14.29
C THR A 136 1.59 -33.99 14.69
N SER A 137 2.85 -34.10 15.14
CA SER A 137 3.68 -32.96 15.54
C SER A 137 3.92 -32.03 14.37
N ILE A 138 3.42 -30.80 14.51
CA ILE A 138 3.53 -29.73 13.50
C ILE A 138 5.00 -29.27 13.42
N PHE A 139 5.70 -29.20 14.56
CA PHE A 139 7.10 -28.75 14.61
C PHE A 139 8.06 -29.56 13.72
N GLN A 140 7.89 -30.87 13.61
CA GLN A 140 8.75 -31.70 12.75
C GLN A 140 8.48 -31.47 11.26
N LYS A 141 7.25 -31.07 10.89
CA LYS A 141 6.87 -30.79 9.50
C LYS A 141 7.21 -29.36 9.06
N ILE A 142 7.42 -28.43 10.00
CA ILE A 142 7.79 -27.04 9.68
C ILE A 142 9.09 -26.99 8.87
N ALA A 143 10.13 -27.74 9.25
CA ALA A 143 11.41 -27.70 8.54
C ALA A 143 11.30 -28.21 7.08
N ALA A 144 10.61 -29.34 6.89
CA ALA A 144 10.34 -29.88 5.55
C ALA A 144 9.48 -28.92 4.70
N PHE A 145 8.44 -28.34 5.30
CA PHE A 145 7.60 -27.35 4.63
C PHE A 145 8.36 -26.08 4.26
N GLU A 146 9.22 -25.56 5.15
CA GLU A 146 10.08 -24.42 4.86
C GLU A 146 11.02 -24.68 3.68
N ASP A 147 11.62 -25.88 3.62
CA ASP A 147 12.55 -26.23 2.55
C ASP A 147 11.83 -26.42 1.20
N GLU A 148 10.64 -27.00 1.19
CA GLU A 148 9.77 -27.04 0.00
C GLU A 148 9.35 -25.62 -0.44
N LEU A 149 8.94 -24.78 0.51
CA LEU A 149 8.50 -23.41 0.23
C LEU A 149 9.64 -22.56 -0.33
N LYS A 150 10.87 -22.70 0.19
CA LYS A 150 12.06 -22.01 -0.35
C LYS A 150 12.35 -22.34 -1.81
N VAL A 151 11.97 -23.54 -2.28
CA VAL A 151 12.19 -23.97 -3.66
C VAL A 151 11.09 -23.50 -4.60
N VAL A 152 9.83 -23.56 -4.14
CA VAL A 152 8.64 -23.27 -4.96
C VAL A 152 8.33 -21.78 -5.00
N LEU A 153 8.37 -21.09 -3.85
CA LEU A 153 7.92 -19.71 -3.72
C LEU A 153 8.64 -18.73 -4.64
N PRO A 154 9.98 -18.78 -4.83
CA PRO A 154 10.66 -17.84 -5.73
C PRO A 154 10.19 -17.97 -7.19
N LYS A 155 9.86 -19.18 -7.64
CA LYS A 155 9.40 -19.44 -9.01
C LYS A 155 7.99 -18.91 -9.23
N GLU A 156 7.10 -19.15 -8.26
CA GLU A 156 5.72 -18.65 -8.31
C GLU A 156 5.66 -17.12 -8.23
N VAL A 157 6.48 -16.51 -7.36
CA VAL A 157 6.58 -15.05 -7.26
C VAL A 157 7.05 -14.44 -8.59
N GLU A 158 8.10 -15.00 -9.21
CA GLU A 158 8.57 -14.48 -10.50
C GLU A 158 7.53 -14.67 -11.61
N SER A 159 6.88 -15.83 -11.66
CA SER A 159 5.78 -16.11 -12.61
C SER A 159 4.63 -15.12 -12.47
N ALA A 160 4.21 -14.82 -11.24
CA ALA A 160 3.18 -13.83 -10.96
C ALA A 160 3.60 -12.42 -11.41
N ARG A 161 4.86 -12.03 -11.20
CA ARG A 161 5.39 -10.73 -11.63
C ARG A 161 5.44 -10.60 -13.15
N VAL A 162 5.96 -11.60 -13.86
CA VAL A 162 5.97 -11.63 -15.33
C VAL A 162 4.54 -11.54 -15.88
N SER A 163 3.59 -12.20 -15.23
CA SER A 163 2.17 -12.09 -15.60
C SER A 163 1.63 -10.67 -15.44
N VAL A 164 2.07 -9.93 -14.43
CA VAL A 164 1.73 -8.51 -14.24
C VAL A 164 2.40 -7.62 -15.28
N GLU A 165 3.69 -7.81 -15.56
CA GLU A 165 4.44 -7.04 -16.57
C GLU A 165 3.85 -7.23 -17.98
N ASN A 166 3.41 -8.44 -18.32
CA ASN A 166 2.76 -8.76 -19.58
C ASN A 166 1.27 -8.34 -19.64
N GLY A 167 0.73 -7.75 -18.57
CA GLY A 167 -0.67 -7.33 -18.50
C GLY A 167 -1.69 -8.45 -18.34
N ASN A 168 -1.26 -9.68 -18.09
CA ASN A 168 -2.09 -10.88 -17.91
C ASN A 168 -2.20 -11.29 -16.43
N ALA A 169 -2.27 -10.31 -15.53
CA ALA A 169 -2.33 -10.55 -14.09
C ALA A 169 -3.62 -11.28 -13.70
N THR A 170 -3.50 -12.33 -12.87
CA THR A 170 -4.63 -13.08 -12.29
C THR A 170 -5.61 -12.17 -11.54
N ILE A 171 -5.07 -11.14 -10.89
CA ILE A 171 -5.86 -10.10 -10.22
C ILE A 171 -5.70 -8.81 -11.03
N PRO A 172 -6.78 -8.27 -11.61
CA PRO A 172 -6.70 -7.05 -12.40
C PRO A 172 -6.31 -5.86 -11.52
N ASN A 173 -5.66 -4.87 -12.15
CA ASN A 173 -5.31 -3.63 -11.45
C ASN A 173 -6.59 -2.89 -11.02
N ARG A 174 -6.75 -2.78 -9.70
CA ARG A 174 -7.87 -2.14 -9.00
C ARG A 174 -8.13 -0.70 -9.42
N ILE A 175 -7.10 0.02 -9.90
CA ILE A 175 -7.24 1.41 -10.36
C ILE A 175 -8.27 1.56 -11.48
N LYS A 176 -8.49 0.51 -12.31
CA LYS A 176 -9.47 0.51 -13.40
C LYS A 176 -10.91 0.70 -12.89
N ASP A 177 -11.18 0.29 -11.65
CA ASP A 177 -12.49 0.40 -10.98
C ASP A 177 -12.58 1.63 -10.06
N CYS A 178 -11.68 2.61 -10.23
CA CYS A 178 -11.64 3.83 -9.42
C CYS A 178 -12.01 5.06 -10.25
N ARG A 179 -12.62 6.07 -9.62
CA ARG A 179 -12.85 7.39 -10.26
C ARG A 179 -11.56 8.11 -10.67
N SER A 180 -10.43 7.76 -10.06
CA SER A 180 -9.10 8.28 -10.39
C SER A 180 -8.47 7.62 -11.62
N TYR A 181 -9.10 6.61 -12.23
CA TYR A 181 -8.58 5.92 -13.42
C TYR A 181 -8.21 6.86 -14.58
N PRO A 182 -8.99 7.93 -14.92
CA PRO A 182 -8.64 8.80 -16.04
C PRO A 182 -7.26 9.46 -15.90
N LEU A 183 -6.84 9.84 -14.69
CA LEU A 183 -5.51 10.39 -14.45
C LEU A 183 -4.41 9.35 -14.63
N TYR A 184 -4.63 8.13 -14.12
CA TYR A 184 -3.69 7.03 -14.32
C TYR A 184 -3.56 6.68 -15.81
N LYS A 185 -4.69 6.61 -16.51
CA LYS A 185 -4.76 6.34 -17.94
C LYS A 185 -4.02 7.42 -18.75
N PHE A 186 -4.25 8.68 -18.44
CA PHE A 186 -3.55 9.80 -19.08
C PHE A 186 -2.02 9.66 -18.95
N VAL A 187 -1.53 9.44 -17.74
CA VAL A 187 -0.09 9.33 -17.47
C VAL A 187 0.52 8.07 -18.09
N ARG A 188 -0.17 6.92 -18.04
CA ARG A 188 0.38 5.63 -18.49
C ARG A 188 0.17 5.34 -19.98
N GLU A 189 -0.97 5.72 -20.54
CA GLU A 189 -1.35 5.38 -21.92
C GLU A 189 -1.13 6.57 -22.87
N GLU A 190 -1.48 7.80 -22.47
CA GLU A 190 -1.36 8.98 -23.35
C GLU A 190 0.04 9.60 -23.33
N LEU A 191 0.64 9.76 -22.13
CA LEU A 191 2.02 10.22 -21.98
C LEU A 191 3.06 9.08 -22.12
N GLY A 192 2.62 7.82 -22.12
CA GLY A 192 3.49 6.66 -22.32
C GLY A 192 4.49 6.42 -21.20
N THR A 193 4.23 6.91 -19.98
CA THR A 193 5.16 6.74 -18.86
C THR A 193 5.23 5.29 -18.38
N GLU A 194 6.43 4.75 -18.25
CA GLU A 194 6.65 3.37 -17.84
C GLU A 194 6.81 3.22 -16.32
N LEU A 195 6.61 2.00 -15.81
CA LEU A 195 6.91 1.72 -14.43
C LEU A 195 8.43 1.78 -14.22
N LEU A 196 8.87 2.68 -13.34
CA LEU A 196 10.27 2.82 -12.98
C LEU A 196 10.74 1.59 -12.19
N THR A 197 11.85 1.02 -12.65
CA THR A 197 12.53 -0.10 -12.00
C THR A 197 14.03 0.06 -12.21
N GLY A 198 14.84 -0.28 -11.20
CA GLY A 198 16.30 -0.25 -11.30
C GLY A 198 16.89 -1.24 -12.32
N GLU A 199 16.05 -2.07 -12.94
CA GLU A 199 16.43 -3.04 -13.97
C GLU A 199 16.36 -2.46 -15.39
N LYS A 200 15.68 -1.32 -15.56
CA LYS A 200 15.61 -0.59 -16.82
C LYS A 200 16.58 0.60 -16.75
N ALA A 201 17.14 0.96 -17.90
CA ALA A 201 18.07 2.10 -18.00
C ALA A 201 17.38 3.48 -17.90
N LYS A 202 16.05 3.52 -17.92
CA LYS A 202 15.25 4.75 -17.95
C LYS A 202 15.32 5.46 -16.59
N SER A 203 15.82 6.69 -16.59
CA SER A 203 15.93 7.47 -15.36
C SER A 203 14.58 8.11 -14.98
N PRO A 204 14.32 8.37 -13.69
CA PRO A 204 13.10 9.07 -13.27
C PRO A 204 12.94 10.43 -13.96
N GLY A 205 14.04 11.13 -14.24
CA GLY A 205 14.05 12.44 -14.90
C GLY A 205 13.57 12.44 -16.35
N GLU A 206 13.52 11.29 -17.01
CA GLU A 206 12.99 11.16 -18.38
C GLU A 206 11.46 11.01 -18.44
N GLU A 207 10.80 10.83 -17.29
CA GLU A 207 9.35 10.67 -17.17
C GLU A 207 8.65 11.91 -16.56
N PHE A 208 9.41 12.94 -16.16
CA PHE A 208 8.91 14.16 -15.52
C PHE A 208 8.72 15.34 -16.49
#